data_AF-A0A9Q0WAM5-F1
#
_entry.id   AF-A0A9Q0WAM5-F1
#
_cell.length_a   1.000
_cell.length_b   1.000
_cell.length_c   1.000
_cell.angle_alpha   90.00
_cell.angle_beta   90.00
_cell.angle_gamma   90.00
#
_symmetry.space_group_name_H-M   'P 1'
#
loop_
_entity.id
_entity.type
_entity.pdbx_description
1 polymer ?
#
loop_
_entity_poly.entity_id
_entity_poly.type
_entity_poly.pdbx_seq_one_letter_code
_entity_poly.pdbx_strand_id
1 'polypeptide(L)'
;MSAAGFAKGLLDLEGPLTPILVSLVSKDSSMLDGLDNASSEMEEAKARLNEIVTFPARIVHSNGSSECPWMTDGGGLPSNASELLPKLVTLTKKVTEQVRLLAKNEDEELTETNSYDVIPPYDQAKALGKTNIDIDRIAAGLPCGSEGFLLMYARWKKLERDLYNERKERFDITQIPDVYDSCKYDLLHNAHLNLEGLDELFKVSQLLADGVIPNEYGINPKQRLKIGSKIARRLLGKVLIDLRNTREEAISVAELKCNEDQQSTFKKSEKEDTNYQLKLPIKNDDMRRISTASDKSMDQDDDDDKEMKYRLDPKYANVRTPGRHVRTRLYFTSESHIHSLVNVLRYCNLDESLQGEDSLVCQSALERLYKTKELDYMSYIVLRMFENTEVALEDPKRFRIEMTFSRGADLSPLEKNGNEATSLHQEHTLPIMGPERLQEVGSYPTLEKMEMMFRPFAMPAEDFPPPSIPVGFSGYFSKSAAVIERLVNLWPFHKHDKHASANGK
;
A
#
# COMPACT_ATOMS: atom_id res chain seq x y z
N MET A 1 10.92 2.14 -1.18
CA MET A 1 10.57 0.83 -1.80
C MET A 1 9.17 0.95 -2.39
N SER A 2 8.90 0.47 -3.62
CA SER A 2 7.53 0.53 -4.19
C SER A 2 6.69 -0.68 -3.75
N ALA A 3 5.37 -0.56 -3.75
CA ALA A 3 4.45 -1.68 -3.50
C ALA A 3 4.74 -2.91 -4.38
N ALA A 4 5.16 -2.67 -5.64
CA ALA A 4 5.60 -3.71 -6.55
C ALA A 4 6.93 -4.37 -6.13
N GLY A 5 7.87 -3.59 -5.59
CA GLY A 5 9.13 -4.10 -5.05
C GLY A 5 8.92 -4.94 -3.78
N PHE A 6 8.01 -4.52 -2.90
CA PHE A 6 7.62 -5.30 -1.71
C PHE A 6 6.95 -6.62 -2.10
N ALA A 7 5.95 -6.56 -2.99
CA ALA A 7 5.28 -7.77 -3.48
C ALA A 7 6.29 -8.73 -4.11
N LYS A 8 7.22 -8.22 -4.93
CA LYS A 8 8.31 -9.04 -5.47
C LYS A 8 9.18 -9.67 -4.38
N GLY A 9 9.61 -8.90 -3.37
CA GLY A 9 10.42 -9.41 -2.27
C GLY A 9 9.70 -10.51 -1.46
N LEU A 10 8.41 -10.32 -1.17
CA LEU A 10 7.57 -11.34 -0.52
C LEU A 10 7.50 -12.62 -1.38
N LEU A 11 7.35 -12.47 -2.70
CA LEU A 11 7.26 -13.59 -3.65
C LEU A 11 8.60 -14.31 -3.83
N ASP A 12 9.72 -13.58 -3.84
CA ASP A 12 11.07 -14.13 -3.98
C ASP A 12 11.45 -14.97 -2.73
N LEU A 13 10.83 -14.72 -1.58
CA LEU A 13 11.02 -15.49 -0.34
C LEU A 13 10.20 -16.79 -0.26
N GLU A 14 9.02 -16.87 -0.91
CA GLU A 14 8.10 -18.02 -0.79
C GLU A 14 8.21 -19.09 -1.90
N GLY A 15 9.01 -18.88 -2.95
CA GLY A 15 9.19 -19.85 -4.05
C GLY A 15 8.16 -19.73 -5.19
N PRO A 16 7.92 -20.78 -6.02
CA PRO A 16 7.05 -20.68 -7.19
C PRO A 16 5.60 -20.32 -6.79
N LEU A 17 5.14 -19.21 -7.36
CA LEU A 17 3.86 -18.54 -7.16
C LEU A 17 2.69 -19.45 -6.80
N THR A 18 2.05 -19.21 -5.65
CA THR A 18 0.64 -19.57 -5.49
C THR A 18 -0.16 -18.66 -6.43
N PRO A 19 -0.96 -19.19 -7.37
CA PRO A 19 -1.57 -18.38 -8.44
C PRO A 19 -2.50 -17.24 -7.98
N ILE A 20 -2.96 -17.27 -6.73
CA ILE A 20 -3.79 -16.23 -6.10
C ILE A 20 -3.02 -14.91 -5.95
N LEU A 21 -1.74 -14.97 -5.55
CA LEU A 21 -0.91 -13.77 -5.35
C LEU A 21 -0.54 -13.11 -6.69
N VAL A 22 -0.38 -13.90 -7.76
CA VAL A 22 -0.06 -13.41 -9.12
C VAL A 22 -1.16 -12.52 -9.69
N SER A 23 -2.42 -12.93 -9.51
CA SER A 23 -3.56 -12.20 -10.06
C SER A 23 -3.72 -10.83 -9.39
N LEU A 24 -3.49 -10.73 -8.08
CA LEU A 24 -3.65 -9.50 -7.29
C LEU A 24 -2.59 -8.45 -7.63
N VAL A 25 -1.35 -8.86 -7.91
CA VAL A 25 -0.22 -7.95 -8.18
C VAL A 25 -0.18 -7.49 -9.64
N SER A 26 -0.63 -8.32 -10.59
CA SER A 26 -0.44 -8.07 -12.03
C SER A 26 -1.69 -7.57 -12.77
N LYS A 27 -2.92 -7.86 -12.30
CA LYS A 27 -4.15 -7.47 -13.02
C LYS A 27 -4.78 -6.17 -12.50
N ASP A 28 -4.59 -5.86 -11.22
CA ASP A 28 -5.29 -4.78 -10.52
C ASP A 28 -4.40 -3.56 -10.22
N SER A 29 -3.19 -3.47 -10.79
CA SER A 29 -2.27 -2.35 -10.54
C SER A 29 -2.86 -0.98 -10.87
N SER A 30 -3.57 -0.88 -12.01
CA SER A 30 -4.30 0.34 -12.42
C SER A 30 -5.48 0.71 -11.51
N MET A 31 -5.86 -0.16 -10.56
CA MET A 31 -6.87 0.16 -9.54
C MET A 31 -6.31 1.07 -8.45
N LEU A 32 -4.98 1.19 -8.38
CA LEU A 32 -4.25 2.03 -7.43
C LEU A 32 -3.61 3.25 -8.11
N ASP A 33 -4.05 3.58 -9.34
CA ASP A 33 -3.66 4.81 -10.05
C ASP A 33 -4.70 5.92 -9.78
N GLY A 34 -5.08 6.10 -8.50
CA GLY A 34 -6.10 7.05 -8.09
C GLY A 34 -5.61 8.47 -7.84
N LEU A 35 -4.29 8.64 -7.67
CA LEU A 35 -3.67 9.88 -7.19
C LEU A 35 -3.90 11.07 -8.13
N ASP A 36 -3.77 10.84 -9.44
CA ASP A 36 -3.94 11.89 -10.46
C ASP A 36 -5.36 12.48 -10.47
N ASN A 37 -6.36 11.70 -10.07
CA ASN A 37 -7.76 12.13 -10.06
C ASN A 37 -8.05 13.22 -9.00
N ALA A 38 -7.20 13.34 -7.98
CA ALA A 38 -7.33 14.30 -6.89
C ALA A 38 -6.28 15.42 -6.92
N SER A 39 -5.46 15.50 -7.97
CA SER A 39 -4.36 16.46 -8.11
C SER A 39 -4.78 17.91 -7.82
N SER A 40 -5.88 18.38 -8.43
CA SER A 40 -6.36 19.76 -8.24
C SER A 40 -6.77 20.05 -6.79
N GLU A 41 -7.48 19.15 -6.11
CA GLU A 41 -7.85 19.35 -4.71
C GLU A 41 -6.65 19.25 -3.76
N MET A 42 -5.67 18.40 -4.07
CA MET A 42 -4.42 18.31 -3.32
C MET A 42 -3.58 19.58 -3.49
N GLU A 43 -3.50 20.14 -4.70
CA GLU A 43 -2.82 21.42 -4.96
C GLU A 43 -3.48 22.56 -4.18
N GLU A 44 -4.81 22.61 -4.12
CA GLU A 44 -5.55 23.57 -3.31
C GLU A 44 -5.23 23.40 -1.80
N ALA A 45 -5.24 22.16 -1.30
CA ALA A 45 -4.88 21.86 0.08
C ALA A 45 -3.45 22.30 0.41
N LYS A 46 -2.48 21.99 -0.46
CA LYS A 46 -1.07 22.37 -0.32
C LYS A 46 -0.87 23.89 -0.37
N ALA A 47 -1.58 24.59 -1.26
CA ALA A 47 -1.54 26.05 -1.32
C ALA A 47 -2.06 26.67 -0.03
N ARG A 48 -3.20 26.20 0.48
CA ARG A 48 -3.76 26.69 1.74
C ARG A 48 -2.88 26.37 2.94
N LEU A 49 -2.28 25.18 2.97
CA LEU A 49 -1.31 24.77 3.97
C LEU A 49 -0.07 25.67 3.97
N ASN A 50 0.42 26.06 2.79
CA ASN A 50 1.54 26.99 2.65
C ASN A 50 1.22 28.36 3.27
N GLU A 51 -0.01 28.85 3.12
CA GLU A 51 -0.47 30.08 3.76
C GLU A 51 -0.49 29.95 5.30
N ILE A 52 -1.00 28.83 5.83
CA ILE A 52 -1.09 28.56 7.27
C ILE A 52 0.30 28.52 7.91
N VAL A 53 1.23 27.79 7.30
CA VAL A 53 2.59 27.60 7.82
C VAL A 53 3.42 28.88 7.74
N THR A 54 3.29 29.65 6.64
CA THR A 54 4.13 30.82 6.38
C THR A 54 3.57 32.10 7.00
N PHE A 55 2.25 32.21 7.16
CA PHE A 55 1.58 33.42 7.66
C PHE A 55 0.57 33.11 8.79
N PRO A 56 1.02 32.56 9.93
CA PRO A 56 0.12 32.17 11.03
C PRO A 56 -0.71 33.34 11.59
N ALA A 57 -0.20 34.58 11.52
CA ALA A 57 -0.87 35.79 12.01
C ALA A 57 -2.16 36.19 11.25
N ARG A 58 -2.48 35.57 10.10
CA ARG A 58 -3.71 35.85 9.33
C ARG A 58 -4.89 34.96 9.70
N ILE A 59 -4.68 33.96 10.55
CA ILE A 59 -5.75 33.10 11.06
C ILE A 59 -6.34 33.79 12.28
N VAL A 60 -7.23 34.76 12.02
CA VAL A 60 -8.16 35.24 13.03
C VAL A 60 -8.89 33.99 13.54
N HIS A 61 -8.71 33.69 14.83
CA HIS A 61 -9.46 32.65 15.51
C HIS A 61 -10.93 32.71 15.08
N SER A 62 -11.41 31.69 14.37
CA SER A 62 -12.82 31.38 14.43
C SER A 62 -13.09 31.08 15.91
N ASN A 63 -13.73 32.03 16.58
CA ASN A 63 -14.17 31.96 17.97
C ASN A 63 -15.22 30.85 18.13
N GLY A 64 -14.75 29.62 18.09
CA GLY A 64 -15.46 28.41 18.45
C GLY A 64 -14.37 27.37 18.63
N SER A 65 -14.00 27.09 19.87
CA SER A 65 -13.16 25.93 20.15
C SER A 65 -13.87 24.72 19.56
N SER A 66 -13.41 24.22 18.43
CA SER A 66 -13.89 22.93 17.94
C SER A 66 -13.44 21.92 19.00
N GLU A 67 -14.39 21.21 19.63
CA GLU A 67 -14.09 20.25 20.70
C GLU A 67 -13.09 19.16 20.24
N CYS A 68 -12.96 18.97 18.92
CA CYS A 68 -12.12 17.96 18.29
C CYS A 68 -10.99 18.59 17.43
N PRO A 69 -9.70 18.42 17.77
CA PRO A 69 -8.56 19.00 17.03
C PRO A 69 -8.42 18.56 15.56
N TRP A 70 -9.06 17.46 15.16
CA TRP A 70 -9.05 16.97 13.76
C TRP A 70 -10.17 17.53 12.89
N MET A 71 -10.97 18.46 13.42
CA MET A 71 -12.02 19.18 12.69
C MET A 71 -11.57 20.55 12.17
N THR A 72 -10.42 21.06 12.63
CA THR A 72 -9.90 22.38 12.29
C THR A 72 -8.93 22.33 11.11
N ASP A 73 -8.94 23.39 10.30
CA ASP A 73 -7.98 23.59 9.21
C ASP A 73 -6.53 23.49 9.72
N GLY A 74 -5.72 22.66 9.06
CA GLY A 74 -4.28 22.54 9.37
C GLY A 74 -3.99 21.86 10.71
N GLY A 75 -4.96 21.13 11.28
CA GLY A 75 -4.78 20.44 12.55
C GLY A 75 -3.53 19.54 12.54
N GLY A 76 -2.73 19.63 13.61
CA GLY A 76 -1.46 18.91 13.76
C GLY A 76 -0.21 19.75 13.48
N LEU A 77 -0.33 20.94 12.88
CA LEU A 77 0.81 21.84 12.71
C LEU A 77 1.25 22.47 14.05
N PRO A 78 2.57 22.63 14.27
CA PRO A 78 3.08 23.30 15.45
C PRO A 78 2.81 24.82 15.38
N SER A 79 2.53 25.44 16.52
CA SER A 79 2.22 26.88 16.58
C SER A 79 3.40 27.78 16.16
N ASN A 80 4.63 27.28 16.26
CA ASN A 80 5.87 27.95 15.85
C ASN A 80 6.38 27.48 14.48
N ALA A 81 5.53 26.90 13.62
CA ALA A 81 5.96 26.36 12.33
C ALA A 81 6.76 27.35 11.46
N SER A 82 6.39 28.64 11.45
CA SER A 82 7.10 29.69 10.71
C SER A 82 8.53 29.92 11.21
N GLU A 83 8.80 29.69 12.49
CA GLU A 83 10.13 29.81 13.10
C GLU A 83 10.99 28.56 12.85
N LEU A 84 10.35 27.40 12.69
CA LEU A 84 11.02 26.14 12.38
C LEU A 84 11.50 26.08 10.91
N LEU A 85 10.82 26.75 9.98
CA LEU A 85 11.17 26.75 8.56
C LEU A 85 12.61 27.26 8.27
N PRO A 86 13.06 28.43 8.76
CA PRO A 86 14.46 28.85 8.61
C PRO A 86 15.44 27.86 9.22
N LYS A 87 15.11 27.32 10.40
CA LYS A 87 15.96 26.34 11.10
C LYS A 87 16.12 25.05 10.28
N LEU A 88 15.04 24.55 9.68
CA LEU A 88 15.04 23.41 8.76
C LEU A 88 16.02 23.65 7.61
N VAL A 89 15.94 24.81 6.94
CA VAL A 89 16.84 25.14 5.81
C VAL A 89 18.30 25.22 6.23
N THR A 90 18.59 25.86 7.37
CA THR A 90 19.97 25.97 7.88
C THR A 90 20.56 24.60 8.18
N LEU A 91 19.80 23.72 8.84
CA LEU A 91 20.23 22.37 9.18
C LEU A 91 20.38 21.49 7.93
N THR A 92 19.46 21.56 6.96
CA THR A 92 19.58 20.86 5.67
C THR A 92 20.86 21.27 4.95
N LYS A 93 21.18 22.57 4.89
CA LYS A 93 22.44 23.07 4.30
C LYS A 93 23.68 22.52 5.03
N LYS A 94 23.64 22.46 6.37
CA LYS A 94 24.73 21.92 7.19
C LYS A 94 24.99 20.44 6.86
N VAL A 95 23.94 19.63 6.73
CA VAL A 95 24.06 18.21 6.36
C VAL A 95 24.57 18.07 4.93
N THR A 96 24.01 18.81 3.97
CA THR A 96 24.44 18.78 2.56
C THR A 96 25.92 19.08 2.40
N GLU A 97 26.46 20.07 3.13
CA GLU A 97 27.87 20.42 3.05
C GLU A 97 28.79 19.32 3.60
N GLN A 98 28.39 18.64 4.68
CA GLN A 98 29.14 17.50 5.20
C GLN A 98 29.19 16.35 4.18
N VAL A 99 28.05 16.00 3.58
CA VAL A 99 27.99 14.96 2.55
C VAL A 99 28.79 15.35 1.30
N ARG A 100 28.84 16.64 0.95
CA ARG A 100 29.69 17.16 -0.14
C ARG A 100 31.17 16.88 0.11
N LEU A 101 31.64 17.08 1.34
CA LEU A 101 33.03 16.83 1.72
C LEU A 101 33.35 15.32 1.66
N LEU A 102 32.45 14.47 2.15
CA LEU A 102 32.59 13.02 2.05
C LEU A 102 32.69 12.55 0.58
N ALA A 103 31.85 13.11 -0.29
CA ALA A 103 31.88 12.79 -1.73
C ALA A 103 33.18 13.23 -2.43
N LYS A 104 33.78 14.34 -2.00
CA LYS A 104 35.06 14.80 -2.54
C LYS A 104 36.22 13.94 -2.08
N ASN A 105 36.25 13.57 -0.80
CA ASN A 105 37.30 12.73 -0.25
C ASN A 105 37.31 11.35 -0.91
N GLU A 106 36.13 10.78 -1.21
CA GLU A 106 36.02 9.52 -1.97
C GLU A 106 36.63 9.67 -3.38
N ASP A 107 36.34 10.74 -4.11
CA ASP A 107 36.91 10.99 -5.44
C ASP A 107 38.44 11.18 -5.37
N GLU A 108 38.94 11.92 -4.38
CA GLU A 108 40.38 12.11 -4.14
C GLU A 108 41.09 10.78 -3.82
N GLU A 109 40.58 9.96 -2.90
CA GLU A 109 41.11 8.63 -2.59
C GLU A 109 41.09 7.69 -3.80
N LEU A 110 40.03 7.73 -4.63
CA LEU A 110 39.95 6.95 -5.86
C LEU A 110 40.95 7.41 -6.92
N THR A 111 41.23 8.72 -7.00
CA THR A 111 42.27 9.24 -7.89
C THR A 111 43.68 8.88 -7.42
N GLU A 112 43.92 8.77 -6.11
CA GLU A 112 45.20 8.36 -5.52
C GLU A 112 45.43 6.84 -5.58
N THR A 113 44.37 6.03 -5.47
CA THR A 113 44.44 4.55 -5.38
C THR A 113 44.41 3.87 -6.77
N ASN A 114 44.41 4.62 -7.87
CA ASN A 114 44.44 4.09 -9.23
C ASN A 114 45.82 3.53 -9.65
N SER A 115 46.21 2.43 -9.02
CA SER A 115 46.82 1.30 -9.70
C SER A 115 46.27 -0.01 -9.10
N TYR A 116 45.43 -0.71 -9.86
CA TYR A 116 45.08 -2.14 -9.70
C TYR A 116 43.85 -2.64 -8.95
N ASP A 117 42.89 -1.84 -8.48
CA ASP A 117 41.62 -2.41 -7.99
C ASP A 117 40.37 -1.88 -8.70
N VAL A 118 39.78 -2.77 -9.50
CA VAL A 118 38.51 -2.57 -10.23
C VAL A 118 37.38 -2.64 -9.21
N ILE A 119 36.80 -1.49 -8.88
CA ILE A 119 35.52 -1.44 -8.13
C ILE A 119 34.46 -2.13 -8.99
N PRO A 120 33.81 -3.21 -8.51
CA PRO A 120 32.80 -3.89 -9.31
C PRO A 120 31.62 -2.95 -9.53
N PRO A 121 31.07 -2.86 -10.75
CA PRO A 121 29.91 -2.03 -11.02
C PRO A 121 28.69 -2.57 -10.26
N TYR A 122 27.96 -1.66 -9.62
CA TYR A 122 26.74 -1.91 -8.89
C TYR A 122 25.62 -2.42 -9.81
N ASP A 123 24.98 -3.52 -9.42
CA ASP A 123 23.82 -4.12 -10.09
C ASP A 123 22.66 -4.22 -9.10
N GLN A 124 21.67 -3.33 -9.22
CA GLN A 124 20.45 -3.29 -8.38
C GLN A 124 19.72 -4.64 -8.34
N ALA A 125 19.90 -5.50 -9.36
CA ALA A 125 19.25 -6.81 -9.42
C ALA A 125 19.87 -7.86 -8.47
N LYS A 126 21.07 -7.62 -7.92
CA LYS A 126 21.81 -8.58 -7.07
C LYS A 126 21.71 -8.33 -5.56
N ALA A 127 21.05 -7.25 -5.13
CA ALA A 127 20.90 -6.92 -3.70
C ALA A 127 19.78 -7.71 -3.01
N LEU A 128 18.78 -8.20 -3.76
CA LEU A 128 17.74 -9.08 -3.23
C LEU A 128 18.37 -10.43 -2.84
N GLY A 129 18.40 -10.73 -1.54
CA GLY A 129 18.89 -12.00 -1.00
C GLY A 129 20.32 -12.00 -0.46
N LYS A 130 21.01 -10.84 -0.44
CA LYS A 130 22.33 -10.70 0.19
C LYS A 130 22.24 -9.76 1.39
N THR A 131 21.73 -10.28 2.50
CA THR A 131 21.57 -9.58 3.79
C THR A 131 22.86 -8.94 4.33
N ASN A 132 24.04 -9.38 3.86
CA ASN A 132 25.32 -8.94 4.41
C ASN A 132 25.99 -7.80 3.63
N ILE A 133 25.47 -7.39 2.46
CA ILE A 133 26.10 -6.32 1.67
C ILE A 133 26.15 -5.02 2.45
N ASP A 134 25.05 -4.66 3.09
CA ASP A 134 24.98 -3.40 3.84
C ASP A 134 25.88 -3.44 5.08
N ILE A 135 26.06 -4.60 5.71
CA ILE A 135 27.01 -4.79 6.84
C ILE A 135 28.44 -4.48 6.39
N ASP A 136 28.89 -5.07 5.28
CA ASP A 136 30.26 -4.86 4.76
C ASP A 136 30.48 -3.40 4.33
N ARG A 137 29.45 -2.76 3.77
CA ARG A 137 29.49 -1.33 3.37
C ARG A 137 29.56 -0.41 4.59
N ILE A 138 28.75 -0.66 5.60
CA ILE A 138 28.76 0.09 6.86
C ILE A 138 30.13 -0.05 7.53
N ALA A 139 30.69 -1.27 7.56
CA ALA A 139 32.04 -1.52 8.07
C ALA A 139 33.14 -0.79 7.26
N ALA A 140 32.94 -0.62 5.95
CA ALA A 140 33.80 0.16 5.08
C ALA A 140 33.57 1.68 5.14
N GLY A 141 32.64 2.16 5.99
CA GLY A 141 32.33 3.59 6.10
C GLY A 141 31.49 4.15 4.95
N LEU A 142 30.92 3.29 4.08
CA LEU A 142 30.16 3.69 2.90
C LEU A 142 28.67 3.81 3.20
N PRO A 143 27.89 4.60 2.43
CA PRO A 143 26.44 4.67 2.60
C PRO A 143 25.74 3.33 2.28
N CYS A 144 24.68 3.06 3.03
CA CYS A 144 23.80 1.89 2.91
C CYS A 144 22.94 1.92 1.64
N GLY A 145 22.34 0.79 1.26
CA GLY A 145 21.39 0.74 0.13
C GLY A 145 22.05 0.93 -1.24
N SER A 146 23.37 0.76 -1.26
CA SER A 146 24.24 0.93 -2.43
C SER A 146 24.20 2.33 -3.06
N GLU A 147 23.84 3.33 -2.26
CA GLU A 147 24.10 4.73 -2.57
C GLU A 147 25.62 5.00 -2.39
N GLY A 148 26.26 5.69 -3.33
CA GLY A 148 27.62 6.24 -3.15
C GLY A 148 27.55 7.66 -2.61
N PHE A 149 28.65 8.22 -2.08
CA PHE A 149 28.59 9.57 -1.49
C PHE A 149 28.19 10.65 -2.50
N LEU A 150 28.53 10.49 -3.78
CA LEU A 150 28.09 11.39 -4.83
C LEU A 150 26.56 11.39 -5.02
N LEU A 151 25.91 10.22 -4.95
CA LEU A 151 24.45 10.10 -5.06
C LEU A 151 23.77 10.65 -3.80
N MET A 152 24.33 10.37 -2.63
CA MET A 152 23.88 10.93 -1.35
C MET A 152 23.95 12.46 -1.37
N TYR A 153 25.06 13.03 -1.86
CA TYR A 153 25.20 14.46 -2.03
C TYR A 153 24.18 15.03 -3.02
N ALA A 154 23.95 14.36 -4.16
CA ALA A 154 22.96 14.79 -5.14
C ALA A 154 21.54 14.83 -4.55
N ARG A 155 21.17 13.84 -3.72
CA ARG A 155 19.91 13.79 -2.97
C ARG A 155 19.78 14.98 -2.01
N TRP A 156 20.73 15.16 -1.11
CA TRP A 156 20.72 16.26 -0.14
C TRP A 156 20.78 17.65 -0.81
N LYS A 157 21.54 17.79 -1.90
CA LYS A 157 21.62 19.04 -2.65
C LYS A 157 20.32 19.40 -3.36
N LYS A 158 19.61 18.39 -3.87
CA LYS A 158 18.28 18.57 -4.44
C LYS A 158 17.30 19.10 -3.37
N LEU A 159 17.27 18.47 -2.19
CA LEU A 159 16.41 18.89 -1.08
C LEU A 159 16.72 20.31 -0.62
N GLU A 160 18.01 20.66 -0.48
CA GLU A 160 18.44 22.02 -0.14
C GLU A 160 17.90 23.06 -1.12
N ARG A 161 18.00 22.78 -2.43
CA ARG A 161 17.56 23.68 -3.50
C ARG A 161 16.04 23.80 -3.57
N ASP A 162 15.34 22.68 -3.45
CA ASP A 162 13.89 22.60 -3.67
C ASP A 162 13.14 23.13 -2.44
N LEU A 163 13.67 22.93 -1.22
CA LEU A 163 13.05 23.39 0.04
C LEU A 163 12.94 24.92 0.16
N TYR A 164 13.95 25.66 -0.32
CA TYR A 164 13.98 27.12 -0.18
C TYR A 164 14.54 27.83 -1.40
N ASN A 165 13.69 28.69 -2.00
CA ASN A 165 14.07 29.53 -3.10
C ASN A 165 14.68 30.84 -2.59
N GLU A 166 16.02 30.92 -2.57
CA GLU A 166 16.74 32.11 -2.10
C GLU A 166 16.41 33.38 -2.88
N ARG A 167 16.14 33.27 -4.19
CA ARG A 167 15.84 34.44 -5.04
C ARG A 167 14.46 35.04 -4.76
N LYS A 168 13.51 34.20 -4.34
CA LYS A 168 12.12 34.59 -4.06
C LYS A 168 11.82 34.67 -2.56
N GLU A 169 12.81 34.38 -1.71
CA GLU A 169 12.68 34.25 -0.26
C GLU A 169 11.45 33.43 0.16
N ARG A 170 11.26 32.28 -0.51
CA ARG A 170 10.04 31.47 -0.38
C ARG A 170 10.37 30.02 -0.06
N PHE A 171 9.68 29.48 0.95
CA PHE A 171 9.72 28.07 1.30
C PHE A 171 8.76 27.24 0.44
N ASP A 172 9.22 26.07 0.02
CA ASP A 172 8.37 25.02 -0.53
C ASP A 172 8.12 23.96 0.54
N ILE A 173 7.00 24.09 1.24
CA ILE A 173 6.64 23.17 2.33
C ILE A 173 6.37 21.75 1.84
N THR A 174 6.16 21.55 0.53
CA THR A 174 5.92 20.21 -0.04
C THR A 174 7.16 19.33 0.00
N GLN A 175 8.34 19.93 0.24
CA GLN A 175 9.61 19.22 0.39
C GLN A 175 9.90 18.78 1.83
N ILE A 176 9.08 19.19 2.81
CA ILE A 176 9.25 18.82 4.21
C ILE A 176 9.18 17.29 4.42
N PRO A 177 8.21 16.56 3.83
CA PRO A 177 8.18 15.10 3.90
C PRO A 177 9.47 14.46 3.37
N ASP A 178 9.97 14.91 2.21
CA ASP A 178 11.20 14.35 1.61
C ASP A 178 12.45 14.59 2.48
N VAL A 179 12.53 15.76 3.14
CA VAL A 179 13.59 16.06 4.12
C VAL A 179 13.45 15.17 5.34
N TYR A 180 12.24 15.01 5.87
CA TYR A 180 11.96 14.12 7.00
C TYR A 180 12.37 12.67 6.70
N ASP A 181 11.91 12.12 5.58
CA ASP A 181 12.22 10.75 5.15
C ASP A 181 13.72 10.54 4.94
N SER A 182 14.40 11.52 4.36
CA SER A 182 15.86 11.48 4.18
C SER A 182 16.60 11.49 5.52
N CYS A 183 16.15 12.29 6.49
CA CYS A 183 16.71 12.28 7.84
C CYS A 183 16.49 10.93 8.52
N LYS A 184 15.27 10.41 8.46
CA LYS A 184 14.88 9.14 9.06
C LYS A 184 15.73 8.00 8.47
N TYR A 185 15.83 7.94 7.14
CA TYR A 185 16.64 6.95 6.45
C TYR A 185 18.12 7.03 6.87
N ASP A 186 18.70 8.23 6.86
CA ASP A 186 20.12 8.39 7.18
C ASP A 186 20.42 8.14 8.66
N LEU A 187 19.48 8.43 9.58
CA LEU A 187 19.61 8.06 11.00
C LEU A 187 19.48 6.55 11.24
N LEU A 188 18.65 5.84 10.48
CA LEU A 188 18.45 4.40 10.63
C LEU A 188 19.57 3.59 9.97
N HIS A 189 20.01 4.01 8.78
CA HIS A 189 20.87 3.20 7.92
C HIS A 189 22.28 3.75 7.76
N ASN A 190 22.48 5.06 7.98
CA ASN A 190 23.75 5.75 7.77
C ASN A 190 24.29 6.42 9.05
N ALA A 191 23.86 5.95 10.23
CA ALA A 191 24.28 6.50 11.53
C ALA A 191 25.80 6.49 11.71
N HIS A 192 26.51 5.52 11.13
CA HIS A 192 27.97 5.40 11.17
C HIS A 192 28.70 6.57 10.50
N LEU A 193 28.03 7.32 9.61
CA LEU A 193 28.60 8.51 8.98
C LEU A 193 28.71 9.70 9.96
N ASN A 194 28.05 9.64 11.12
CA ASN A 194 28.13 10.65 12.19
C ASN A 194 27.89 12.09 11.70
N LEU A 195 26.91 12.29 10.82
CA LEU A 195 26.57 13.63 10.29
C LEU A 195 26.07 14.54 11.41
N GLU A 196 26.83 15.60 11.70
CA GLU A 196 26.53 16.51 12.79
C GLU A 196 25.25 17.31 12.54
N GLY A 197 24.34 17.31 13.51
CA GLY A 197 23.08 18.04 13.45
C GLY A 197 21.97 17.32 12.67
N LEU A 198 22.21 16.09 12.20
CA LEU A 198 21.18 15.26 11.55
C LEU A 198 20.04 14.92 12.53
N ASP A 199 20.34 14.68 13.81
CA ASP A 199 19.34 14.42 14.85
C ASP A 199 18.47 15.65 15.14
N GLU A 200 19.07 16.84 15.13
CA GLU A 200 18.35 18.10 15.28
C GLU A 200 17.49 18.39 14.04
N LEU A 201 18.03 18.14 12.84
CA LEU A 201 17.31 18.26 11.58
C LEU A 201 16.09 17.34 11.57
N PHE A 202 16.25 16.08 11.99
CA PHE A 202 15.17 15.12 12.13
C PHE A 202 14.07 15.61 13.07
N LYS A 203 14.42 16.12 14.26
CA LYS A 203 13.42 16.65 15.21
C LYS A 203 12.63 17.81 14.62
N VAL A 204 13.32 18.73 13.93
CA VAL A 204 12.66 19.90 13.32
C VAL A 204 11.79 19.48 12.13
N SER A 205 12.30 18.60 11.26
CA SER A 205 11.54 18.09 10.11
C SER A 205 10.33 17.27 10.55
N GLN A 206 10.46 16.43 11.59
CA GLN A 206 9.37 15.64 12.16
C GLN A 206 8.22 16.52 12.67
N LEU A 207 8.53 17.53 13.49
CA LEU A 207 7.51 18.46 14.02
C LEU A 207 6.71 19.15 12.92
N LEU A 208 7.34 19.45 11.79
CA LEU A 208 6.67 20.02 10.63
C LEU A 208 5.92 18.95 9.82
N ALA A 209 6.55 17.80 9.56
CA ALA A 209 6.01 16.69 8.78
C ALA A 209 4.73 16.11 9.40
N ASP A 210 4.68 16.00 10.73
CA ASP A 210 3.51 15.54 11.49
C ASP A 210 2.22 16.33 11.19
N GLY A 211 2.39 17.61 10.86
CA GLY A 211 1.31 18.48 10.42
C GLY A 211 1.19 18.57 8.91
N VAL A 212 2.31 18.53 8.16
CA VAL A 212 2.29 18.71 6.70
C VAL A 212 1.72 17.48 6.00
N ILE A 213 2.24 16.28 6.28
CA ILE A 213 1.89 15.03 5.56
C ILE A 213 0.38 14.76 5.60
N PRO A 214 -0.30 14.76 6.75
CA PRO A 214 -1.73 14.45 6.77
C PRO A 214 -2.59 15.53 6.11
N ASN A 215 -2.14 16.79 6.10
CA ASN A 215 -2.87 17.91 5.54
C ASN A 215 -2.64 18.07 4.01
N GLU A 216 -1.63 17.43 3.43
CA GLU A 216 -1.50 17.31 1.97
C GLU A 216 -2.70 16.58 1.33
N TYR A 217 -3.31 15.66 2.08
CA TYR A 217 -4.51 14.91 1.69
C TYR A 217 -5.81 15.56 2.15
N GLY A 218 -5.76 16.86 2.49
CA GLY A 218 -6.89 17.70 2.86
C GLY A 218 -6.69 18.38 4.22
N ILE A 219 -6.93 19.69 4.27
CA ILE A 219 -6.69 20.51 5.46
C ILE A 219 -7.80 20.37 6.52
N ASN A 220 -8.99 19.93 6.12
CA ASN A 220 -10.17 19.77 6.98
C ASN A 220 -11.01 18.54 6.57
N PRO A 221 -11.95 18.08 7.41
CA PRO A 221 -12.69 16.84 7.18
C PRO A 221 -13.38 16.75 5.81
N LYS A 222 -14.01 17.84 5.34
CA LYS A 222 -14.70 17.86 4.04
C LYS A 222 -13.72 17.70 2.89
N GLN A 223 -12.60 18.43 2.91
CA GLN A 223 -11.57 18.32 1.88
C GLN A 223 -10.89 16.94 1.92
N ARG A 224 -10.65 16.39 3.12
CA ARG A 224 -10.10 15.04 3.32
C ARG A 224 -10.99 13.96 2.72
N LEU A 225 -12.30 14.04 2.93
CA LEU A 225 -13.26 13.12 2.31
C LEU A 225 -13.27 13.25 0.79
N LYS A 226 -13.24 14.48 0.27
CA LYS A 226 -13.25 14.74 -1.18
C LYS A 226 -11.99 14.20 -1.87
N ILE A 227 -10.80 14.45 -1.32
CA ILE A 227 -9.55 13.92 -1.86
C ILE A 227 -9.52 12.40 -1.71
N GLY A 228 -9.83 11.89 -0.51
CA GLY A 228 -9.79 10.46 -0.21
C GLY A 228 -10.74 9.65 -1.10
N SER A 229 -11.96 10.14 -1.33
CA SER A 229 -12.95 9.46 -2.18
C SER A 229 -12.52 9.40 -3.64
N LYS A 230 -11.77 10.37 -4.15
CA LYS A 230 -11.23 10.35 -5.52
C LYS A 230 -10.08 9.34 -5.68
N ILE A 231 -9.15 9.33 -4.72
CA ILE A 231 -7.99 8.43 -4.75
C ILE A 231 -8.43 6.98 -4.51
N ALA A 232 -9.26 6.74 -3.49
CA ALA A 232 -9.68 5.40 -3.10
C ALA A 232 -10.87 4.85 -3.91
N ARG A 233 -11.42 5.61 -4.88
CA ARG A 233 -12.67 5.28 -5.59
C ARG A 233 -12.72 3.85 -6.13
N ARG A 234 -11.67 3.47 -6.86
CA ARG A 234 -11.55 2.15 -7.50
C ARG A 234 -11.37 1.05 -6.46
N LEU A 235 -10.50 1.27 -5.48
CA LEU A 235 -10.24 0.32 -4.40
C LEU A 235 -11.52 0.07 -3.57
N LEU A 236 -12.27 1.10 -3.23
CA LEU A 236 -13.53 0.99 -2.50
C LEU A 236 -14.57 0.17 -3.28
N GLY A 237 -14.74 0.44 -4.58
CA GLY A 237 -15.61 -0.37 -5.45
C GLY A 237 -15.19 -1.83 -5.49
N LYS A 238 -13.88 -2.09 -5.60
CA LYS A 238 -13.33 -3.44 -5.63
C LYS A 238 -13.57 -4.18 -4.32
N VAL A 239 -13.34 -3.52 -3.18
CA VAL A 239 -13.63 -4.07 -1.85
C VAL A 239 -15.11 -4.42 -1.71
N LEU A 240 -16.03 -3.56 -2.16
CA LEU A 240 -17.47 -3.85 -2.10
C LEU A 240 -17.85 -5.07 -2.97
N ILE A 241 -17.33 -5.14 -4.20
CA ILE A 241 -17.53 -6.31 -5.08
C ILE A 241 -17.00 -7.58 -4.41
N ASP A 242 -15.82 -7.50 -3.82
CA ASP A 242 -15.15 -8.64 -3.19
C ASP A 242 -15.88 -9.12 -1.93
N LEU A 243 -16.41 -8.22 -1.11
CA LEU A 243 -17.26 -8.56 0.04
C LEU A 243 -18.58 -9.17 -0.41
N ARG A 244 -19.23 -8.60 -1.43
CA ARG A 244 -20.48 -9.12 -2.00
C ARG A 244 -20.31 -10.53 -2.56
N ASN A 245 -19.25 -10.77 -3.32
CA ASN A 245 -18.95 -12.11 -3.86
C ASN A 245 -18.76 -13.13 -2.73
N THR A 246 -18.06 -12.74 -1.65
CA THR A 246 -17.85 -13.63 -0.50
C THR A 246 -19.17 -13.89 0.26
N ARG A 247 -20.09 -12.92 0.31
CA ARG A 247 -21.44 -13.11 0.88
C ARG A 247 -22.27 -14.08 0.02
N GLU A 248 -22.34 -13.86 -1.29
CA GLU A 248 -23.09 -14.71 -2.23
C GLU A 248 -22.58 -16.16 -2.19
N GLU A 249 -21.26 -16.34 -2.13
CA GLU A 249 -20.62 -17.64 -1.97
C GLU A 249 -20.98 -18.32 -0.64
N ALA A 250 -20.96 -17.58 0.47
CA ALA A 250 -21.32 -18.12 1.78
C ALA A 250 -22.78 -18.59 1.83
N ILE A 251 -23.70 -17.81 1.24
CA ILE A 251 -25.12 -18.16 1.13
C ILE A 251 -25.30 -19.42 0.28
N SER A 252 -24.69 -19.48 -0.90
CA SER A 252 -24.77 -20.66 -1.78
C SER A 252 -24.28 -21.94 -1.10
N VAL A 253 -23.16 -21.87 -0.37
CA VAL A 253 -22.65 -23.01 0.41
C VAL A 253 -23.62 -23.42 1.52
N ALA A 254 -24.28 -22.47 2.19
CA ALA A 254 -25.25 -22.76 3.22
C ALA A 254 -26.53 -23.41 2.65
N GLU A 255 -27.01 -22.95 1.50
CA GLU A 255 -28.16 -23.52 0.79
C GLU A 255 -27.91 -24.99 0.37
N LEU A 256 -26.72 -25.28 -0.15
CA LEU A 256 -26.33 -26.65 -0.52
C LEU A 256 -26.35 -27.58 0.69
N LYS A 257 -25.83 -27.14 1.84
CA LYS A 257 -25.86 -27.92 3.10
C LYS A 257 -27.29 -28.19 3.57
N CYS A 258 -28.15 -27.17 3.54
CA CYS A 258 -29.56 -27.34 3.88
C CYS A 258 -30.25 -28.37 2.96
N ASN A 259 -29.93 -28.38 1.67
CA ASN A 259 -30.48 -29.33 0.70
C ASN A 259 -29.96 -30.75 0.92
N GLU A 260 -28.67 -30.93 1.24
CA GLU A 260 -28.09 -32.23 1.60
C GLU A 260 -28.70 -32.79 2.90
N ASP A 261 -28.88 -31.94 3.92
CA ASP A 261 -29.51 -32.30 5.19
C ASP A 261 -30.98 -32.70 4.99
N GLN A 262 -31.73 -31.96 4.16
CA GLN A 262 -33.10 -32.32 3.80
C GLN A 262 -33.16 -33.64 3.03
N GLN A 263 -32.29 -33.86 2.03
CA GLN A 263 -32.24 -35.13 1.29
C GLN A 263 -31.82 -36.32 2.17
N SER A 264 -30.95 -36.11 3.16
CA SER A 264 -30.58 -37.15 4.13
C SER A 264 -31.73 -37.47 5.10
N THR A 265 -32.55 -36.47 5.43
CA THR A 265 -33.74 -36.61 6.28
C THR A 265 -34.88 -37.32 5.53
N PHE A 266 -35.11 -36.98 4.26
CA PHE A 266 -36.06 -37.69 3.38
C PHE A 266 -35.63 -39.15 3.13
N LYS A 267 -34.33 -39.43 2.96
CA LYS A 267 -33.81 -40.80 2.86
C LYS A 267 -33.90 -41.60 4.16
N LYS A 268 -34.04 -40.94 5.32
CA LYS A 268 -34.32 -41.59 6.61
C LYS A 268 -35.81 -41.87 6.79
N SER A 269 -36.71 -40.98 6.38
CA SER A 269 -38.16 -41.23 6.45
C SER A 269 -38.62 -42.32 5.48
N GLU A 270 -37.99 -42.47 4.30
CA GLU A 270 -38.32 -43.56 3.37
C GLU A 270 -37.85 -44.95 3.84
N LYS A 271 -36.87 -45.03 4.77
CA LYS A 271 -36.38 -46.31 5.32
C LYS A 271 -37.20 -46.85 6.49
N GLU A 272 -38.07 -46.05 7.10
CA GLU A 272 -38.96 -46.52 8.17
C GLU A 272 -40.30 -47.08 7.62
N ASP A 273 -40.70 -46.73 6.39
CA ASP A 273 -41.99 -47.14 5.81
C ASP A 273 -41.94 -48.35 4.85
N THR A 274 -40.79 -49.00 4.66
CA THR A 274 -40.67 -50.20 3.79
C THR A 274 -40.36 -51.49 4.54
N ASN A 275 -40.91 -51.65 5.75
CA ASN A 275 -40.79 -52.91 6.50
C ASN A 275 -42.10 -53.71 6.55
N TYR A 276 -42.74 -53.97 5.40
CA TYR A 276 -43.67 -55.09 5.25
C TYR A 276 -43.64 -55.68 3.83
N GLN A 277 -43.39 -57.00 3.80
CA GLN A 277 -43.67 -57.99 2.74
C GLN A 277 -42.55 -58.45 1.77
N LEU A 278 -42.04 -59.64 2.14
CA LEU A 278 -41.88 -60.87 1.35
C LEU A 278 -40.55 -61.16 0.61
N LYS A 279 -39.97 -62.29 1.06
CA LYS A 279 -38.82 -63.06 0.56
C LYS A 279 -39.08 -63.65 -0.83
N LEU A 280 -38.03 -63.75 -1.67
CA LEU A 280 -37.43 -65.02 -2.15
C LEU A 280 -36.20 -64.77 -3.07
N PRO A 281 -35.16 -65.64 -3.08
CA PRO A 281 -33.91 -65.42 -3.80
C PRO A 281 -33.66 -66.40 -4.95
N ILE A 282 -33.16 -65.97 -6.13
CA ILE A 282 -32.54 -66.87 -7.14
C ILE A 282 -31.37 -66.18 -7.88
N LYS A 283 -30.33 -66.99 -8.15
CA LYS A 283 -28.97 -66.73 -8.66
C LYS A 283 -28.82 -66.59 -10.19
N ASN A 284 -27.71 -65.93 -10.57
CA ASN A 284 -26.71 -66.20 -11.65
C ASN A 284 -27.00 -66.09 -13.17
N ASP A 285 -26.02 -65.42 -13.80
CA ASP A 285 -25.27 -65.67 -15.06
C ASP A 285 -25.81 -65.32 -16.47
N ASP A 286 -25.00 -64.46 -17.11
CA ASP A 286 -24.43 -64.47 -18.48
C ASP A 286 -25.24 -64.30 -19.78
N MET A 287 -24.84 -63.23 -20.50
CA MET A 287 -24.35 -63.22 -21.89
C MET A 287 -25.33 -63.43 -23.07
N ARG A 288 -25.61 -62.35 -23.85
CA ARG A 288 -25.22 -62.25 -25.28
C ARG A 288 -25.62 -60.93 -25.98
N ARG A 289 -24.69 -60.50 -26.83
CA ARG A 289 -24.69 -59.39 -27.80
C ARG A 289 -25.84 -59.43 -28.81
N ILE A 290 -26.38 -58.26 -29.18
CA ILE A 290 -26.61 -57.89 -30.59
C ILE A 290 -26.15 -56.44 -30.77
N SER A 291 -25.24 -56.26 -31.72
CA SER A 291 -24.66 -55.00 -32.18
C SER A 291 -25.36 -54.54 -33.46
N THR A 292 -25.79 -53.28 -33.50
CA THR A 292 -25.93 -52.49 -34.74
C THR A 292 -25.45 -51.08 -34.47
N ALA A 293 -24.46 -50.65 -35.26
CA ALA A 293 -23.75 -49.39 -35.16
C ALA A 293 -24.45 -48.28 -35.95
N SER A 294 -24.44 -47.05 -35.41
CA SER A 294 -24.00 -45.83 -36.11
C SER A 294 -23.97 -44.63 -35.14
N ASP A 295 -22.99 -43.76 -35.38
CA ASP A 295 -22.38 -42.74 -34.52
C ASP A 295 -23.18 -41.43 -34.24
N LYS A 296 -22.87 -40.86 -33.06
CA LYS A 296 -22.61 -39.44 -32.68
C LYS A 296 -23.65 -38.32 -32.93
N SER A 297 -24.08 -37.67 -31.83
CA SER A 297 -23.66 -36.32 -31.36
C SER A 297 -24.55 -35.91 -30.16
N MET A 298 -24.00 -35.74 -28.95
CA MET A 298 -23.69 -34.44 -28.28
C MET A 298 -24.81 -33.42 -28.36
N ASP A 299 -25.53 -33.23 -27.24
CA ASP A 299 -26.25 -32.02 -26.85
C ASP A 299 -26.49 -32.07 -25.32
N GLN A 300 -25.51 -31.62 -24.56
CA GLN A 300 -25.63 -31.32 -23.12
C GLN A 300 -24.45 -30.42 -22.67
N ASP A 301 -24.19 -29.34 -23.41
CA ASP A 301 -23.11 -28.37 -23.11
C ASP A 301 -23.66 -26.94 -23.15
N ASP A 302 -24.68 -26.59 -22.35
CA ASP A 302 -25.14 -25.19 -22.26
C ASP A 302 -25.49 -24.69 -20.85
N ASP A 303 -25.32 -25.50 -19.78
CA ASP A 303 -25.60 -25.05 -18.40
C ASP A 303 -24.35 -24.95 -17.48
N ASP A 304 -23.20 -25.52 -17.86
CA ASP A 304 -21.98 -25.48 -17.03
C ASP A 304 -21.16 -24.17 -17.17
N ASP A 305 -21.39 -23.38 -18.22
CA ASP A 305 -20.60 -22.16 -18.48
C ASP A 305 -21.00 -20.95 -17.61
N LYS A 306 -22.12 -21.00 -16.89
CA LYS A 306 -22.47 -19.96 -15.90
C LYS A 306 -21.83 -20.17 -14.54
N GLU A 307 -21.37 -21.38 -14.22
CA GLU A 307 -20.77 -21.71 -12.91
C GLU A 307 -19.31 -21.23 -12.77
N MET A 308 -18.69 -20.76 -13.87
CA MET A 308 -17.26 -20.40 -13.90
C MET A 308 -16.94 -18.96 -13.46
N LYS A 309 -17.91 -18.17 -12.98
CA LYS A 309 -17.68 -16.73 -12.72
C LYS A 309 -17.02 -16.39 -11.37
N TYR A 310 -16.90 -17.35 -10.45
CA TYR A 310 -16.39 -17.10 -9.09
C TYR A 310 -15.30 -18.08 -8.61
N ARG A 311 -14.71 -18.84 -9.54
CA ARG A 311 -13.53 -19.67 -9.30
C ARG A 311 -12.30 -18.98 -9.90
N LEU A 312 -11.12 -19.21 -9.34
CA LEU A 312 -9.88 -18.86 -10.05
C LEU A 312 -9.89 -19.62 -11.38
N ASP A 313 -9.89 -18.89 -12.50
CA ASP A 313 -9.94 -19.49 -13.83
C ASP A 313 -8.80 -20.54 -13.99
N PRO A 314 -9.13 -21.82 -14.27
CA PRO A 314 -8.14 -22.89 -14.43
C PRO A 314 -7.10 -22.60 -15.52
N LYS A 315 -7.42 -21.74 -16.50
CA LYS A 315 -6.48 -21.33 -17.56
C LYS A 315 -5.39 -20.39 -17.07
N TYR A 316 -5.59 -19.71 -15.93
CA TYR A 316 -4.68 -18.70 -15.39
C TYR A 316 -4.15 -19.04 -13.99
N ALA A 317 -4.69 -20.06 -13.35
CA ALA A 317 -4.34 -20.43 -11.99
C ALA A 317 -3.83 -21.88 -11.93
N ASN A 318 -2.51 -22.06 -11.83
CA ASN A 318 -1.85 -23.36 -11.64
C ASN A 318 -2.07 -23.89 -10.19
N VAL A 319 -3.32 -23.99 -9.76
CA VAL A 319 -3.70 -24.40 -8.39
C VAL A 319 -3.97 -25.90 -8.43
N ARG A 320 -3.27 -26.67 -7.57
CA ARG A 320 -3.46 -28.12 -7.41
C ARG A 320 -4.89 -28.53 -6.96
N THR A 321 -5.78 -27.58 -6.67
CA THR A 321 -7.15 -27.81 -6.19
C THR A 321 -8.08 -26.69 -6.71
N PRO A 322 -8.83 -26.92 -7.81
CA PRO A 322 -9.70 -25.92 -8.43
C PRO A 322 -10.91 -25.47 -7.59
N GLY A 323 -11.29 -26.22 -6.54
CA GLY A 323 -12.42 -25.91 -5.65
C GLY A 323 -12.08 -25.03 -4.44
N ARG A 324 -10.95 -24.31 -4.44
CA ARG A 324 -10.44 -23.62 -3.25
C ARG A 324 -10.98 -22.19 -3.12
N HIS A 325 -11.73 -21.93 -2.06
CA HIS A 325 -12.28 -20.62 -1.70
C HIS A 325 -11.18 -19.57 -1.44
N VAL A 326 -11.32 -18.36 -2.00
CA VAL A 326 -10.43 -17.23 -1.69
C VAL A 326 -10.89 -16.60 -0.38
N ARG A 327 -10.23 -16.95 0.72
CA ARG A 327 -10.54 -16.44 2.07
C ARG A 327 -9.84 -15.12 2.42
N THR A 328 -8.83 -14.74 1.64
CA THR A 328 -8.01 -13.55 1.91
C THR A 328 -7.64 -12.87 0.61
N ARG A 329 -7.79 -11.54 0.58
CA ARG A 329 -7.35 -10.67 -0.52
C ARG A 329 -6.38 -9.64 0.06
N LEU A 330 -5.26 -9.46 -0.62
CA LEU A 330 -4.20 -8.52 -0.23
C LEU A 330 -4.08 -7.46 -1.33
N TYR A 331 -4.13 -6.19 -0.93
CA TYR A 331 -3.92 -5.05 -1.81
C TYR A 331 -2.66 -4.33 -1.34
N PHE A 332 -1.62 -4.33 -2.16
CA PHE A 332 -0.38 -3.62 -1.88
C PHE A 332 -0.45 -2.24 -2.52
N THR A 333 -0.34 -1.18 -1.72
CA THR A 333 -0.53 0.20 -2.18
C THR A 333 0.48 1.15 -1.54
N SER A 334 0.42 2.43 -1.92
CA SER A 334 1.26 3.49 -1.36
C SER A 334 0.65 4.08 -0.09
N GLU A 335 1.48 4.77 0.68
CA GLU A 335 1.08 5.56 1.85
C GLU A 335 -0.10 6.51 1.54
N SER A 336 -0.04 7.20 0.40
CA SER A 336 -1.08 8.11 -0.08
C SER A 336 -2.47 7.46 -0.19
N HIS A 337 -2.53 6.19 -0.59
CA HIS A 337 -3.79 5.44 -0.66
C HIS A 337 -4.31 5.05 0.72
N ILE A 338 -3.41 4.70 1.65
CA ILE A 338 -3.80 4.39 3.02
C ILE A 338 -4.36 5.64 3.70
N HIS A 339 -3.69 6.80 3.59
CA HIS A 339 -4.21 8.08 4.06
C HIS A 339 -5.60 8.39 3.48
N SER A 340 -5.76 8.20 2.17
CA SER A 340 -7.01 8.43 1.47
C SER A 340 -8.14 7.52 1.97
N LEU A 341 -7.88 6.23 2.13
CA LEU A 341 -8.84 5.26 2.63
C LEU A 341 -9.22 5.51 4.09
N VAL A 342 -8.24 5.82 4.95
CA VAL A 342 -8.49 6.23 6.34
C VAL A 342 -9.34 7.50 6.39
N ASN A 343 -9.11 8.48 5.52
CA ASN A 343 -9.92 9.70 5.47
C ASN A 343 -11.38 9.39 5.08
N VAL A 344 -11.62 8.49 4.12
CA VAL A 344 -12.99 8.04 3.81
C VAL A 344 -13.62 7.33 5.01
N LEU A 345 -12.90 6.43 5.68
CA LEU A 345 -13.39 5.74 6.89
C LEU A 345 -13.81 6.72 7.98
N ARG A 346 -12.98 7.75 8.23
CA ARG A 346 -13.20 8.74 9.29
C ARG A 346 -14.37 9.68 9.02
N TYR A 347 -14.58 10.04 7.75
CA TYR A 347 -15.40 11.20 7.41
C TYR A 347 -16.55 10.90 6.44
N CYS A 348 -16.73 9.65 5.99
CA CYS A 348 -17.83 9.28 5.08
C CYS A 348 -19.20 9.76 5.54
N ASN A 349 -19.48 9.72 6.86
CA ASN A 349 -20.73 10.19 7.46
C ASN A 349 -20.97 11.70 7.34
N LEU A 350 -19.99 12.49 6.88
CA LEU A 350 -20.13 13.93 6.65
C LEU A 350 -20.66 14.25 5.25
N ASP A 351 -20.81 13.25 4.37
CA ASP A 351 -21.43 13.43 3.07
C ASP A 351 -22.93 13.68 3.18
N GLU A 352 -23.47 14.54 2.31
CA GLU A 352 -24.88 14.93 2.33
C GLU A 352 -25.82 13.74 2.09
N SER A 353 -25.37 12.71 1.35
CA SER A 353 -26.16 11.49 1.12
C SER A 353 -26.28 10.58 2.34
N LEU A 354 -25.47 10.81 3.37
CA LEU A 354 -25.40 10.02 4.61
C LEU A 354 -25.81 10.86 5.84
N GLN A 355 -26.61 11.90 5.64
CA GLN A 355 -27.03 12.79 6.71
C GLN A 355 -27.78 12.04 7.82
N GLY A 356 -27.29 12.16 9.05
CA GLY A 356 -27.86 11.51 10.23
C GLY A 356 -27.25 10.15 10.56
N GLU A 357 -26.34 9.64 9.73
CA GLU A 357 -25.63 8.40 10.00
C GLU A 357 -24.45 8.61 10.94
N ASP A 358 -24.25 7.66 11.86
CA ASP A 358 -23.08 7.65 12.75
C ASP A 358 -21.79 7.33 11.98
N SER A 359 -20.66 7.80 12.52
CA SER A 359 -19.33 7.48 11.98
C SER A 359 -19.04 5.97 12.05
N LEU A 360 -18.35 5.45 11.04
CA LEU A 360 -17.84 4.08 11.04
C LEU A 360 -16.70 3.89 12.05
N VAL A 361 -16.09 4.98 12.51
CA VAL A 361 -14.94 4.99 13.42
C VAL A 361 -15.38 5.61 14.74
N CYS A 362 -15.12 4.93 15.85
CA CYS A 362 -15.50 5.44 17.16
C CYS A 362 -14.62 6.60 17.62
N GLN A 363 -15.09 7.39 18.60
CA GLN A 363 -14.39 8.58 19.07
C GLN A 363 -12.96 8.27 19.57
N SER A 364 -12.80 7.19 20.35
CA SER A 364 -11.47 6.78 20.83
C SER A 364 -10.52 6.42 19.69
N ALA A 365 -11.04 5.80 18.61
CA ALA A 365 -10.26 5.50 17.42
C ALA A 365 -9.94 6.75 16.60
N LEU A 366 -10.85 7.74 16.52
CA LEU A 366 -10.58 9.04 15.88
C LEU A 366 -9.44 9.78 16.59
N GLU A 367 -9.40 9.76 17.92
CA GLU A 367 -8.30 10.33 18.70
C GLU A 367 -6.98 9.60 18.44
N ARG A 368 -6.99 8.26 18.41
CA ARG A 368 -5.80 7.45 18.08
C ARG A 368 -5.31 7.75 16.67
N LEU A 369 -6.20 7.79 15.68
CA LEU A 369 -5.86 8.12 14.29
C LEU A 369 -5.37 9.55 14.13
N TYR A 370 -5.82 10.49 14.97
CA TYR A 370 -5.28 11.86 14.98
C TYR A 370 -3.88 11.93 15.61
N LYS A 371 -3.58 11.06 16.58
CA LYS A 371 -2.26 10.93 17.20
C LYS A 371 -1.26 10.19 16.30
N THR A 372 -1.72 9.27 15.46
CA THR A 372 -0.89 8.65 14.41
C THR A 372 -0.50 9.72 13.38
N LYS A 373 0.74 10.23 13.47
CA LYS A 373 1.25 11.30 12.59
C LYS A 373 1.88 10.77 11.31
N GLU A 374 2.47 9.59 11.38
CA GLU A 374 3.16 8.94 10.28
C GLU A 374 2.55 7.56 9.99
N LEU A 375 2.61 7.16 8.72
CA LEU A 375 2.33 5.81 8.25
C LEU A 375 3.64 5.18 7.78
N ASP A 376 4.25 4.33 8.60
CA ASP A 376 5.53 3.74 8.29
C ASP A 376 5.39 2.50 7.38
N TYR A 377 6.51 1.92 6.95
CA TYR A 377 6.57 0.65 6.26
C TYR A 377 5.66 -0.39 6.92
N MET A 378 4.97 -1.17 6.08
CA MET A 378 3.98 -2.16 6.54
C MET A 378 2.81 -1.55 7.34
N SER A 379 2.44 -0.29 7.09
CA SER A 379 1.11 0.21 7.46
C SER A 379 0.02 -0.58 6.71
N TYR A 380 -1.06 -0.94 7.39
CA TYR A 380 -2.15 -1.69 6.76
C TYR A 380 -3.51 -1.49 7.44
N ILE A 381 -4.57 -1.76 6.66
CA ILE A 381 -5.95 -1.83 7.13
C ILE A 381 -6.44 -3.26 6.87
N VAL A 382 -7.14 -3.85 7.85
CA VAL A 382 -7.81 -5.15 7.68
C VAL A 382 -9.31 -4.96 7.80
N LEU A 383 -10.03 -5.45 6.80
CA LEU A 383 -11.48 -5.59 6.80
C LEU A 383 -11.81 -7.08 6.94
N ARG A 384 -12.39 -7.48 8.07
CA ARG A 384 -12.78 -8.88 8.31
C ARG A 384 -14.29 -9.02 8.28
N MET A 385 -14.80 -9.88 7.42
CA MET A 385 -16.21 -10.26 7.40
C MET A 385 -16.43 -11.54 8.22
N PHE A 386 -17.37 -11.50 9.14
CA PHE A 386 -17.80 -12.64 9.94
C PHE A 386 -19.24 -13.00 9.58
N GLU A 387 -19.52 -14.30 9.54
CA GLU A 387 -20.85 -14.86 9.34
C GLU A 387 -21.37 -15.46 10.65
N ASN A 388 -22.61 -15.14 11.01
CA ASN A 388 -23.36 -15.81 12.05
C ASN A 388 -24.27 -16.87 11.41
N THR A 389 -23.93 -18.14 11.56
CA THR A 389 -24.68 -19.26 10.97
C THR A 389 -25.94 -19.63 11.75
N GLU A 390 -26.17 -19.02 12.91
CA GLU A 390 -27.33 -19.31 13.78
C GLU A 390 -28.60 -18.53 13.37
N VAL A 391 -28.46 -17.53 12.49
CA VAL A 391 -29.58 -16.72 11.99
C VAL A 391 -29.94 -17.12 10.55
N ALA A 392 -31.12 -16.67 10.08
CA ALA A 392 -31.58 -16.91 8.71
C ALA A 392 -30.61 -16.34 7.66
N LEU A 393 -30.67 -16.83 6.41
CA LEU A 393 -29.80 -16.38 5.32
C LEU A 393 -30.02 -14.90 4.98
N GLU A 394 -31.24 -14.42 5.18
CA GLU A 394 -31.70 -13.07 4.89
C GLU A 394 -31.52 -12.11 6.07
N ASP A 395 -31.13 -12.59 7.25
CA ASP A 395 -31.00 -11.75 8.44
C ASP A 395 -29.88 -10.70 8.24
N PRO A 396 -30.17 -9.39 8.36
CA PRO A 396 -29.16 -8.33 8.23
C PRO A 396 -27.98 -8.46 9.20
N LYS A 397 -28.16 -9.16 10.34
CA LYS A 397 -27.12 -9.44 11.34
C LYS A 397 -26.30 -10.68 11.02
N ARG A 398 -26.61 -11.40 9.94
CA ARG A 398 -25.84 -12.57 9.50
C ARG A 398 -24.39 -12.20 9.22
N PHE A 399 -24.16 -11.07 8.54
CA PHE A 399 -22.81 -10.63 8.18
C PHE A 399 -22.43 -9.34 8.90
N ARG A 400 -21.32 -9.40 9.64
CA ARG A 400 -20.74 -8.23 10.32
C ARG A 400 -19.31 -7.97 9.85
N ILE A 401 -18.90 -6.71 9.91
CA ILE A 401 -17.55 -6.30 9.54
C ILE A 401 -16.78 -5.82 10.77
N GLU A 402 -15.53 -6.25 10.89
CA GLU A 402 -14.54 -5.68 11.79
C GLU A 402 -13.49 -4.92 10.96
N MET A 403 -13.08 -3.75 11.45
CA MET A 403 -12.05 -2.93 10.81
C MET A 403 -10.93 -2.67 11.81
N THR A 404 -9.70 -2.96 11.39
CA THR A 404 -8.52 -2.69 12.19
C THR A 404 -7.46 -1.98 11.37
N PHE A 405 -6.67 -1.14 12.00
CA PHE A 405 -5.63 -0.32 11.37
C PHE A 405 -4.30 -0.48 12.13
N SER A 406 -3.21 -0.64 11.40
CA SER A 406 -1.85 -0.55 11.93
C SER A 406 -1.09 0.56 11.22
N ARG A 407 -0.34 1.34 12.02
CA ARG A 407 0.58 2.39 11.55
C ARG A 407 1.94 1.85 11.08
N GLY A 408 2.10 0.53 11.03
CA GLY A 408 3.29 -0.12 10.50
C GLY A 408 4.44 -0.18 11.48
N ALA A 409 5.66 -0.11 10.95
CA ALA A 409 6.92 -0.21 11.67
C ALA A 409 7.32 1.10 12.37
N ASP A 410 6.35 1.75 13.04
CA ASP A 410 6.48 3.06 13.69
C ASP A 410 7.51 3.01 14.83
N LEU A 411 8.77 3.26 14.48
CA LEU A 411 9.90 3.36 15.38
C LEU A 411 10.63 4.68 15.12
N SER A 412 10.78 5.49 16.16
CA SER A 412 11.60 6.70 16.07
C SER A 412 13.08 6.32 16.09
N PRO A 413 13.90 6.80 15.12
CA PRO A 413 15.35 6.56 15.10
C PRO A 413 16.09 7.10 16.34
N LEU A 414 15.44 7.98 17.10
CA LEU A 414 16.00 8.61 18.29
C LEU A 414 15.51 7.99 19.61
N GLU A 415 14.59 7.03 19.56
CA GLU A 415 14.11 6.33 20.77
C GLU A 415 15.15 5.31 21.27
N LYS A 416 15.76 5.63 22.42
CA LYS A 416 16.69 4.72 23.12
C LYS A 416 15.93 3.68 23.95
N ASN A 417 15.31 2.71 23.29
CA ASN A 417 14.67 1.58 23.98
C ASN A 417 15.71 0.48 24.31
N GLY A 418 16.59 0.74 25.28
CA GLY A 418 17.52 -0.26 25.84
C GLY A 418 18.53 -0.88 24.85
N ASN A 419 19.23 -1.94 25.30
CA ASN A 419 20.24 -2.64 24.48
C ASN A 419 19.61 -3.35 23.27
N GLU A 420 18.37 -3.82 23.37
CA GLU A 420 17.67 -4.52 22.29
C GLU A 420 17.36 -3.61 21.09
N ALA A 421 16.93 -2.36 21.31
CA ALA A 421 16.72 -1.42 20.21
C ALA A 421 18.02 -1.13 19.45
N THR A 422 19.15 -1.00 20.17
CA THR A 422 20.45 -0.73 19.53
C THR A 422 20.86 -1.86 18.58
N SER A 423 20.58 -3.12 18.94
CA SER A 423 20.79 -4.29 18.06
C SER A 423 19.85 -4.31 16.86
N LEU A 424 18.57 -3.96 17.04
CA LEU A 424 17.57 -3.90 15.95
C LEU A 424 17.94 -2.88 14.87
N HIS A 425 18.51 -1.73 15.25
CA HIS A 425 18.97 -0.71 14.30
C HIS A 425 20.17 -1.20 13.47
N GLN A 426 21.06 -2.01 14.06
CA GLN A 426 22.23 -2.58 13.38
C GLN A 426 21.87 -3.76 12.46
N GLU A 427 20.78 -4.48 12.76
CA GLU A 427 20.27 -5.57 11.93
C GLU A 427 19.20 -5.11 10.91
N HIS A 428 18.95 -3.81 10.81
CA HIS A 428 17.93 -3.20 9.93
C HIS A 428 16.55 -3.87 10.04
N THR A 429 16.18 -4.33 11.24
CA THR A 429 14.90 -5.01 11.50
C THR A 429 14.00 -4.10 12.31
N LEU A 430 12.83 -3.76 11.78
CA LEU A 430 11.86 -2.86 12.43
C LEU A 430 10.62 -3.64 12.91
N PRO A 431 10.23 -3.53 14.20
CA PRO A 431 9.05 -4.21 14.71
C PRO A 431 7.77 -3.60 14.16
N ILE A 432 6.86 -4.44 13.64
CA ILE A 432 5.57 -3.99 13.11
C ILE A 432 4.56 -3.89 14.24
N MET A 433 3.92 -2.73 14.38
CA MET A 433 2.88 -2.53 15.38
C MET A 433 1.63 -3.37 15.06
N GLY A 434 1.04 -3.97 16.09
CA GLY A 434 -0.20 -4.74 15.98
C GLY A 434 -1.37 -3.85 15.54
N PRO A 435 -2.40 -4.42 14.90
CA PRO A 435 -3.52 -3.63 14.40
C PRO A 435 -4.48 -3.26 15.54
N GLU A 436 -4.91 -2.02 15.56
CA GLU A 436 -5.86 -1.47 16.52
C GLU A 436 -7.27 -1.40 15.92
N ARG A 437 -8.29 -1.66 16.73
CA ARG A 437 -9.69 -1.62 16.29
C ARG A 437 -10.16 -0.18 16.02
N LEU A 438 -10.96 0.00 14.97
CA LEU A 438 -11.58 1.28 14.62
C LEU A 438 -12.99 1.46 15.19
N GLN A 439 -13.68 0.38 15.52
CA GLN A 439 -14.99 0.38 16.17
C GLN A 439 -14.90 0.19 17.70
N GLU A 440 -15.99 0.53 18.41
CA GLU A 440 -16.14 0.21 19.83
C GLU A 440 -16.16 -1.31 20.07
N VAL A 441 -15.73 -1.72 21.27
CA VAL A 441 -15.76 -3.15 21.64
C VAL A 441 -17.21 -3.64 21.68
N GLY A 442 -17.49 -4.70 20.93
CA GLY A 442 -18.84 -5.26 20.81
C GLY A 442 -19.75 -4.56 19.79
N SER A 443 -19.35 -3.41 19.25
CA SER A 443 -20.06 -2.74 18.15
C SER A 443 -19.45 -3.16 16.82
N TYR A 444 -20.27 -3.73 15.94
CA TYR A 444 -19.84 -4.13 14.60
C TYR A 444 -20.88 -3.65 13.57
N PRO A 445 -20.48 -2.90 12.53
CA PRO A 445 -21.38 -2.61 11.43
C PRO A 445 -21.78 -3.90 10.71
N THR A 446 -23.03 -3.97 10.28
CA THR A 446 -23.48 -5.00 9.33
C THR A 446 -22.80 -4.78 7.97
N LEU A 447 -22.73 -5.83 7.16
CA LEU A 447 -22.24 -5.68 5.77
C LEU A 447 -23.06 -4.64 5.00
N GLU A 448 -24.38 -4.64 5.16
CA GLU A 448 -25.29 -3.67 4.54
C GLU A 448 -24.97 -2.22 4.95
N LYS A 449 -24.73 -1.99 6.25
CA LYS A 449 -24.32 -0.68 6.75
C LYS A 449 -23.00 -0.23 6.12
N MET A 450 -22.03 -1.13 5.98
CA MET A 450 -20.76 -0.81 5.32
C MET A 450 -20.94 -0.49 3.83
N GLU A 451 -21.73 -1.29 3.11
CA GLU A 451 -22.06 -1.05 1.71
C GLU A 451 -22.71 0.33 1.53
N MET A 452 -23.70 0.66 2.36
CA MET A 452 -24.36 1.97 2.35
C MET A 452 -23.37 3.12 2.56
N MET A 453 -22.48 3.02 3.55
CA MET A 453 -21.52 4.09 3.88
C MET A 453 -20.44 4.27 2.80
N PHE A 454 -20.08 3.22 2.07
CA PHE A 454 -19.02 3.28 1.05
C PHE A 454 -19.52 3.57 -0.36
N ARG A 455 -20.77 3.21 -0.67
CA ARG A 455 -21.36 3.32 -2.00
C ARG A 455 -21.23 4.70 -2.65
N PRO A 456 -21.39 5.85 -1.95
CA PRO A 456 -21.23 7.16 -2.57
C PRO A 456 -19.82 7.42 -3.12
N PHE A 457 -18.80 6.77 -2.53
CA PHE A 457 -17.39 6.99 -2.83
C PHE A 457 -16.78 5.89 -3.69
N ALA A 458 -17.48 4.78 -3.85
CA ALA A 458 -17.03 3.62 -4.62
C ALA A 458 -17.29 3.79 -6.12
N MET A 459 -16.40 3.24 -6.94
CA MET A 459 -16.68 3.02 -8.37
C MET A 459 -17.81 1.98 -8.49
N PRO A 460 -18.90 2.27 -9.24
CA PRO A 460 -19.92 1.28 -9.57
C PRO A 460 -19.32 0.07 -10.28
N ALA A 461 -19.88 -1.12 -10.07
CA ALA A 461 -19.35 -2.35 -10.65
C ALA A 461 -19.36 -2.32 -12.19
N GLU A 462 -20.31 -1.60 -12.77
CA GLU A 462 -20.50 -1.42 -14.20
C GLU A 462 -19.42 -0.54 -14.85
N ASP A 463 -18.77 0.32 -14.05
CA ASP A 463 -17.77 1.28 -14.52
C ASP A 463 -16.35 0.72 -14.46
N PHE A 464 -16.16 -0.50 -13.95
CA PHE A 464 -14.85 -1.14 -13.94
C PHE A 464 -14.44 -1.50 -15.39
N PRO A 465 -13.18 -1.22 -15.78
CA PRO A 465 -12.70 -1.61 -17.09
C PRO A 465 -12.78 -3.14 -17.26
N PRO A 466 -13.08 -3.63 -18.48
CA PRO A 466 -13.12 -5.07 -18.73
C PRO A 466 -11.76 -5.70 -18.38
N PRO A 467 -11.75 -6.94 -17.85
CA PRO A 467 -10.51 -7.61 -17.48
C PRO A 467 -9.58 -7.68 -18.69
N SER A 468 -8.40 -7.06 -18.58
CA SER A 468 -7.41 -7.08 -19.64
C SER A 468 -6.84 -8.50 -19.81
N ILE A 469 -6.76 -8.98 -21.06
CA ILE A 469 -6.09 -10.23 -21.40
C ILE A 469 -4.62 -10.10 -20.98
N PRO A 470 -4.04 -11.07 -20.25
CA PRO A 470 -2.70 -10.90 -19.68
C PRO A 470 -1.68 -10.71 -20.79
N VAL A 471 -1.13 -9.49 -20.87
CA VAL A 471 0.14 -9.26 -21.56
C VAL A 471 1.19 -9.96 -20.71
N GLY A 472 1.86 -10.96 -21.28
CA GLY A 472 2.94 -11.66 -20.60
C GLY A 472 3.91 -10.66 -19.97
N PHE A 473 4.48 -11.06 -18.82
CA PHE A 473 5.35 -10.31 -17.90
C PHE A 473 6.50 -9.50 -18.55
N SER A 474 6.74 -9.68 -19.85
CA SER A 474 7.77 -9.01 -20.65
C SER A 474 7.46 -7.55 -21.03
N GLY A 475 6.20 -7.10 -20.99
CA GLY A 475 5.81 -5.82 -21.62
C GLY A 475 5.95 -4.55 -20.75
N TYR A 476 5.90 -4.68 -19.42
CA TYR A 476 5.87 -3.52 -18.52
C TYR A 476 7.25 -2.91 -18.24
N PHE A 477 8.33 -3.66 -18.46
CA PHE A 477 9.69 -3.22 -18.15
C PHE A 477 10.40 -2.47 -19.30
N SER A 478 9.85 -2.46 -20.51
CA SER A 478 10.48 -1.76 -21.65
C SER A 478 10.30 -0.24 -21.62
N LYS A 479 9.27 0.27 -20.93
CA LYS A 479 9.01 1.72 -20.86
C LYS A 479 9.89 2.44 -19.83
N SER A 480 10.31 1.76 -18.77
CA SER A 480 11.21 2.30 -17.75
C SER A 480 12.63 2.54 -18.29
N ALA A 481 13.10 1.67 -19.19
CA ALA A 481 14.41 1.79 -19.83
C ALA A 481 14.50 3.02 -20.76
N ALA A 482 13.43 3.33 -21.49
CA ALA A 482 13.39 4.47 -22.42
C ALA A 482 13.36 5.85 -21.71
N VAL A 483 12.88 5.91 -20.47
CA VAL A 483 12.91 7.14 -19.65
C VAL A 483 14.33 7.38 -19.10
N ILE A 484 15.04 6.30 -18.75
CA ILE A 484 16.43 6.36 -18.28
C ILE A 484 17.38 6.71 -19.45
N GLU A 485 17.19 6.14 -20.65
CA GLU A 485 17.96 6.52 -21.85
C GLU A 485 17.73 7.98 -22.28
N ARG A 486 16.54 8.54 -22.06
CA ARG A 486 16.26 9.96 -22.33
C ARG A 486 16.96 10.91 -21.37
N LEU A 487 17.16 10.50 -20.10
CA LEU A 487 17.86 11.31 -19.10
C LEU A 487 19.38 11.33 -19.33
N VAL A 488 19.96 10.25 -19.84
CA VAL A 488 21.40 10.16 -20.16
C VAL A 488 21.79 11.02 -21.37
N ASN A 489 20.85 11.27 -22.30
CA ASN A 489 21.10 12.07 -23.50
C ASN A 489 20.89 13.59 -23.32
N LEU A 490 20.55 14.05 -22.11
CA LEU A 490 20.18 15.45 -21.83
C LEU A 490 21.29 16.28 -21.18
N TRP A 491 22.53 15.78 -21.02
CA TRP A 491 23.62 16.59 -20.47
C TRP A 491 24.91 16.61 -21.32
N PRO A 492 25.42 17.80 -21.69
CA PRO A 492 26.55 17.95 -22.59
C PRO A 492 27.85 18.16 -21.81
N PHE A 493 28.49 17.09 -21.37
CA PHE A 493 29.92 17.10 -21.09
C PHE A 493 30.50 15.81 -21.64
N HIS A 494 30.93 15.87 -22.91
CA HIS A 494 31.98 15.08 -23.58
C HIS A 494 31.92 15.42 -25.09
N LYS A 495 32.34 16.64 -25.43
CA LYS A 495 32.83 16.98 -26.77
C LYS A 495 34.19 17.66 -26.56
N HIS A 496 35.14 17.34 -27.46
CA HIS A 496 36.61 17.39 -27.31
C HIS A 496 37.12 16.11 -26.63
N ASP A 497 37.85 15.18 -27.26
CA ASP A 497 38.86 15.34 -28.32
C ASP A 497 38.74 14.33 -29.48
N LYS A 498 38.72 14.85 -30.70
CA LYS A 498 39.10 14.09 -31.91
C LYS A 498 39.99 14.98 -32.78
N HIS A 499 41.26 15.07 -32.41
CA HIS A 499 42.34 15.46 -33.32
C HIS A 499 43.64 14.80 -32.85
N ALA A 500 43.98 13.65 -33.45
CA ALA A 500 45.35 13.23 -33.78
C ALA A 500 45.36 11.76 -34.22
N SER A 501 45.32 11.53 -35.53
CA SER A 501 46.30 10.67 -36.22
C SER A 501 45.86 10.52 -37.67
N ALA A 502 46.37 11.43 -38.50
CA ALA A 502 46.53 11.23 -39.93
C ALA A 502 48.03 11.02 -40.16
N ASN A 503 48.37 9.86 -40.74
CA ASN A 503 49.56 9.50 -41.53
C ASN A 503 49.84 8.01 -41.27
N GLY A 504 49.91 7.12 -42.24
CA GLY A 504 49.93 7.26 -43.68
C GLY A 504 50.69 6.05 -44.24
N LYS A 505 50.07 5.41 -45.23
CA LYS A 505 50.57 4.34 -46.11
C LYS A 505 50.78 2.95 -45.52
#